data_AF-A0A9C9Y4I5-F1
#
_entry.id   AF-A0A9C9Y4I5-F1
#
_cell.length_a   1.000
_cell.length_b   1.000
_cell.length_c   1.000
_cell.angle_alpha   90.00
_cell.angle_beta   90.00
_cell.angle_gamma   90.00
#
_symmetry.space_group_name_H-M   'P 1'
#
loop_
_entity.id
_entity.type
_entity.pdbx_description
1 polymer ?
#
loop_
_entity_poly.entity_id
_entity_poly.type
_entity_poly.pdbx_seq_one_letter_code
_entity_poly.pdbx_strand_id
1 'polypeptide(L)'
;NIPGIMEGTGKPEYDKCVAISTKASLKEMMLPGLLTIGFPLIIAFVPLLFGMDKLAIAEMLGGYMAGVTVSGVLWAIFQNNAGGAWDNAKKSFEAGIEIDGEMTYKGSAAHKAAVTGDTVGDPFKDTSGPSMNILIKLTCLIGLVVAPILGGHTKDHTSVIEKEVKEVKIIASADKNVEEENVKVLIKNEDGEKNATVITTTTVNGKKDVKVETLSGNQVEALINK
;
A
#
# COMPACT_ATOMS: atom_id res chain seq x y z
N ASN A 1 -33.70 13.79 34.53
CA ASN A 1 -34.19 12.80 35.51
C ASN A 1 -35.54 12.28 35.09
N ILE A 2 -35.60 11.01 34.71
CA ILE A 2 -36.85 10.30 34.43
C ILE A 2 -37.30 9.70 35.77
N PRO A 3 -38.45 10.12 36.33
CA PRO A 3 -38.97 9.55 37.57
C PRO A 3 -39.23 8.04 37.40
N GLY A 4 -38.94 7.23 38.42
CA GLY A 4 -39.24 5.80 38.39
C GLY A 4 -38.23 4.93 37.62
N ILE A 5 -37.11 5.48 37.13
CA ILE A 5 -36.19 4.73 36.25
C ILE A 5 -35.33 3.72 37.03
N MET A 6 -34.94 4.03 38.27
CA MET A 6 -34.21 3.09 39.14
C MET A 6 -35.15 2.05 39.75
N GLU A 7 -36.44 2.40 39.87
CA GLU A 7 -37.53 1.55 40.35
C GLU A 7 -38.13 0.69 39.23
N GLY A 8 -37.66 0.84 37.97
CA GLY A 8 -38.11 0.05 36.81
C GLY A 8 -39.50 0.39 36.27
N THR A 9 -40.13 1.47 36.76
CA THR A 9 -41.48 1.90 36.35
C THR A 9 -41.45 2.99 35.27
N GLY A 10 -40.34 3.72 35.15
CA GLY A 10 -40.10 4.72 34.10
C GLY A 10 -39.47 4.11 32.85
N LYS A 11 -39.94 4.50 31.66
CA LYS A 11 -39.34 4.08 30.38
C LYS A 11 -38.06 4.90 30.10
N PRO A 12 -36.91 4.24 29.80
CA PRO A 12 -35.69 4.96 29.41
C PRO A 12 -35.83 5.65 28.05
N GLU A 13 -35.17 6.81 27.90
CA GLU A 13 -35.11 7.56 26.64
C GLU A 13 -33.97 7.05 25.75
N TYR A 14 -34.14 5.85 25.19
CA TYR A 14 -33.13 5.23 24.33
C TYR A 14 -32.76 6.08 23.10
N ASP A 15 -33.72 6.80 22.53
CA ASP A 15 -33.52 7.65 21.35
C ASP A 15 -32.45 8.73 21.58
N LYS A 16 -32.36 9.28 22.80
CA LYS A 16 -31.33 10.27 23.15
C LYS A 16 -29.94 9.65 23.14
N CYS A 17 -29.78 8.44 23.70
CA CYS A 17 -28.50 7.73 23.69
C CYS A 17 -28.05 7.42 22.25
N VAL A 18 -28.97 6.98 21.39
CA VAL A 18 -28.71 6.71 19.97
C VAL A 18 -28.33 7.99 19.22
N ALA A 19 -29.03 9.09 19.45
CA ALA A 19 -28.73 10.36 18.79
C ALA A 19 -27.33 10.89 19.18
N ILE A 20 -26.95 10.75 20.45
CA ILE A 20 -25.62 11.18 20.93
C ILE A 20 -24.52 10.34 20.28
N SER A 21 -24.63 9.01 20.30
CA SER A 21 -23.61 8.13 19.73
C SER A 21 -23.49 8.31 18.21
N THR A 22 -24.61 8.46 17.50
CA THR A 22 -24.65 8.68 16.04
C THR A 22 -24.02 10.01 15.66
N LYS A 23 -24.35 11.10 16.37
CA LYS A 23 -23.78 12.42 16.06
C LYS A 23 -22.29 12.46 16.32
N ALA A 24 -21.83 11.84 17.42
CA ALA A 24 -20.42 11.76 17.75
C ALA A 24 -19.65 10.90 16.73
N SER A 25 -20.15 9.71 16.39
CA SER A 25 -19.47 8.81 15.44
C SER A 25 -19.31 9.43 14.06
N LEU A 26 -20.35 10.07 13.52
CA LEU A 26 -20.29 10.74 12.22
C LEU A 26 -19.28 11.88 12.19
N LYS A 27 -19.22 12.68 13.26
CA LYS A 27 -18.30 13.82 13.33
C LYS A 27 -16.85 13.35 13.49
N GLU A 28 -16.60 12.42 14.41
CA GLU A 28 -15.24 12.00 14.75
C GLU A 28 -14.64 11.07 13.68
N MET A 29 -15.44 10.34 12.90
CA MET A 29 -14.96 9.47 11.82
C MET A 29 -14.43 10.26 10.60
N MET A 30 -14.84 11.53 10.42
CA MET A 30 -14.35 12.36 9.32
C MET A 30 -12.84 12.61 9.39
N LEU A 31 -12.32 12.88 10.59
CA LEU A 31 -10.91 13.23 10.78
C LEU A 31 -9.96 12.07 10.38
N PRO A 32 -10.06 10.85 10.93
CA PRO A 32 -9.20 9.75 10.53
C PRO A 32 -9.37 9.38 9.05
N GLY A 33 -10.59 9.48 8.50
CA GLY A 33 -10.83 9.26 7.07
C GLY A 33 -10.12 10.27 6.18
N LEU A 34 -10.19 11.56 6.54
CA LEU A 34 -9.53 12.63 5.79
C LEU A 34 -8.01 12.51 5.86
N LEU A 35 -7.45 12.18 7.02
CA LEU A 35 -6.00 11.99 7.18
C LEU A 35 -5.51 10.81 6.33
N THR A 36 -6.23 9.67 6.35
CA THR A 36 -5.91 8.47 5.55
C THR A 36 -5.78 8.79 4.06
N ILE A 37 -6.63 9.66 3.53
CA ILE A 37 -6.63 10.05 2.12
C ILE A 37 -5.64 11.19 1.87
N GLY A 38 -5.60 12.18 2.77
CA GLY A 38 -4.84 13.41 2.61
C GLY A 38 -3.33 13.22 2.69
N PHE A 39 -2.84 12.40 3.63
CA PHE A 39 -1.40 12.24 3.83
C PHE A 39 -0.64 11.69 2.61
N PRO A 40 -1.07 10.58 1.97
CA PRO A 40 -0.44 10.10 0.75
C PRO A 40 -0.40 11.15 -0.38
N LEU A 41 -1.50 11.91 -0.54
CA LEU A 41 -1.59 12.97 -1.56
C LEU A 41 -0.63 14.12 -1.25
N ILE A 42 -0.54 14.53 0.02
CA ILE A 42 0.41 15.56 0.45
C ILE A 42 1.85 15.11 0.16
N ILE A 43 2.21 13.88 0.53
CA ILE A 43 3.55 13.32 0.29
C ILE A 43 3.86 13.24 -1.21
N ALA A 44 2.87 12.93 -2.04
CA ALA A 44 3.08 12.83 -3.48
C ALA A 44 3.12 14.19 -4.21
N PHE A 45 2.23 15.11 -3.88
CA PHE A 45 2.05 16.35 -4.65
C PHE A 45 2.80 17.55 -4.08
N VAL A 46 3.00 17.66 -2.77
CA VAL A 46 3.71 18.82 -2.19
C VAL A 46 5.16 18.87 -2.65
N PRO A 47 5.96 17.80 -2.56
CA PRO A 47 7.33 17.81 -3.09
C PRO A 47 7.39 18.05 -4.61
N LEU A 48 6.37 17.61 -5.35
CA LEU A 48 6.26 17.86 -6.79
C LEU A 48 6.12 19.36 -7.08
N LEU A 49 5.37 20.11 -6.26
CA LEU A 49 5.25 21.57 -6.38
C LEU A 49 6.57 22.30 -6.09
N PHE A 50 7.45 21.71 -5.27
CA PHE A 50 8.79 22.23 -5.00
C PHE A 50 9.83 21.79 -6.03
N GLY A 51 9.43 21.04 -7.07
CA GLY A 51 10.32 20.62 -8.16
C GLY A 51 11.25 19.45 -7.81
N MET A 52 10.89 18.63 -6.82
CA MET A 52 11.66 17.44 -6.47
C MET A 52 11.57 16.36 -7.57
N ASP A 53 12.64 15.59 -7.71
CA ASP A 53 12.68 14.47 -8.67
C ASP A 53 11.59 13.42 -8.34
N LYS A 54 10.87 12.96 -9.37
CA LYS A 54 9.72 12.06 -9.18
C LYS A 54 10.11 10.71 -8.58
N LEU A 55 11.33 10.22 -8.84
CA LEU A 55 11.83 8.97 -8.27
C LEU A 55 12.03 9.12 -6.76
N ALA A 56 12.61 10.24 -6.33
CA ALA A 56 12.77 10.53 -4.90
C ALA A 56 11.41 10.63 -4.18
N ILE A 57 10.41 11.24 -4.82
CA ILE A 57 9.04 11.30 -4.26
C ILE A 57 8.43 9.89 -4.16
N ALA A 58 8.63 9.03 -5.16
CA ALA A 58 8.16 7.66 -5.13
C ALA A 58 8.83 6.84 -4.02
N GLU A 59 10.13 7.02 -3.78
CA GLU A 59 10.85 6.42 -2.66
C GLU A 59 10.32 6.92 -1.31
N MET A 60 10.06 8.22 -1.17
CA MET A 60 9.44 8.79 0.04
C MET A 60 8.06 8.20 0.31
N LEU A 61 7.22 8.08 -0.72
CA LEU A 61 5.88 7.50 -0.62
C LEU A 61 5.95 6.01 -0.24
N GLY A 62 6.86 5.26 -0.86
CA GLY A 62 7.12 3.85 -0.54
C GLY A 62 7.63 3.66 0.90
N GLY A 63 8.56 4.50 1.35
CA GLY A 63 9.06 4.51 2.73
C GLY A 63 7.97 4.84 3.75
N TYR A 64 7.12 5.82 3.46
CA TYR A 64 5.95 6.13 4.27
C TYR A 64 5.00 4.94 4.40
N MET A 65 4.65 4.30 3.28
CA MET A 65 3.76 3.12 3.28
C MET A 65 4.37 1.94 4.04
N ALA A 66 5.67 1.69 3.90
CA ALA A 66 6.38 0.66 4.66
C ALA A 66 6.34 0.97 6.17
N GLY A 67 6.61 2.21 6.56
CA GLY A 67 6.55 2.67 7.96
C GLY A 67 5.17 2.53 8.58
N VAL A 68 4.12 3.00 7.87
CA VAL A 68 2.72 2.87 8.30
C VAL A 68 2.33 1.40 8.45
N THR A 69 2.77 0.53 7.54
CA THR A 69 2.45 -0.89 7.60
C THR A 69 3.08 -1.57 8.81
N VAL A 70 4.39 -1.41 9.02
CA VAL A 70 5.10 -2.09 10.12
C VAL A 70 4.63 -1.58 11.47
N SER A 71 4.51 -0.26 11.64
CA SER A 71 4.05 0.33 12.91
C SER A 71 2.57 0.04 13.17
N GLY A 72 1.73 0.16 12.15
CA GLY A 72 0.28 0.01 12.28
C GLY A 72 -0.14 -1.43 12.58
N VAL A 73 0.50 -2.44 11.98
CA VAL A 73 0.17 -3.86 12.25
C VAL A 73 0.48 -4.23 13.70
N LEU A 74 1.65 -3.82 14.22
CA LEU A 74 2.02 -4.07 15.62
C LEU A 74 1.03 -3.42 16.57
N TRP A 75 0.62 -2.17 16.28
CA TRP A 75 -0.34 -1.45 17.08
C TRP A 75 -1.74 -2.07 17.05
N ALA A 76 -2.21 -2.49 15.87
CA ALA A 76 -3.50 -3.15 15.69
C ALA A 76 -3.59 -4.45 16.52
N ILE A 77 -2.54 -5.27 16.48
CA ILE A 77 -2.46 -6.52 17.27
C ILE A 77 -2.46 -6.20 18.77
N PHE A 78 -1.66 -5.23 19.20
CA PHE A 78 -1.60 -4.82 20.59
C PHE A 78 -2.98 -4.39 21.11
N GLN A 79 -3.69 -3.52 20.39
CA GLN A 79 -5.00 -3.02 20.79
C GLN A 79 -6.06 -4.13 20.87
N ASN A 80 -6.11 -5.01 19.86
CA ASN A 80 -7.06 -6.13 19.83
C ASN A 80 -6.80 -7.10 20.99
N ASN A 81 -5.53 -7.43 21.25
CA ASN A 81 -5.16 -8.36 22.31
C ASN A 81 -5.33 -7.76 23.70
N ALA A 82 -4.92 -6.52 23.91
CA ALA A 82 -5.06 -5.84 25.20
C ALA A 82 -6.55 -5.64 25.57
N GLY A 83 -7.37 -5.16 24.64
CA GLY A 83 -8.81 -5.00 24.87
C GLY A 83 -9.51 -6.34 25.13
N GLY A 84 -9.18 -7.38 24.37
CA GLY A 84 -9.70 -8.73 24.59
C GLY A 84 -9.28 -9.33 25.93
N ALA A 85 -8.03 -9.10 26.35
CA ALA A 85 -7.53 -9.57 27.64
C ALA A 85 -8.26 -8.89 28.81
N TRP A 86 -8.52 -7.58 28.74
CA TRP A 86 -9.27 -6.87 29.78
C TRP A 86 -10.75 -7.31 29.85
N ASP A 87 -11.42 -7.52 28.72
CA ASP A 87 -12.79 -8.07 28.72
C ASP A 87 -12.85 -9.48 29.30
N ASN A 88 -11.90 -10.34 28.91
CA ASN A 88 -11.82 -11.70 29.43
C ASN A 88 -11.53 -11.72 30.93
N ALA A 89 -10.63 -10.86 31.42
CA ALA A 89 -10.35 -10.73 32.85
C ALA A 89 -11.61 -10.32 33.62
N LYS A 90 -12.36 -9.32 33.14
CA LYS A 90 -13.65 -8.93 33.73
C LYS A 90 -14.62 -10.11 33.78
N LYS A 91 -14.79 -10.85 32.67
CA LYS A 91 -15.68 -12.03 32.62
C LYS A 91 -15.26 -13.12 33.60
N SER A 92 -13.97 -13.34 33.82
CA SER A 92 -13.48 -14.29 34.83
C SER A 92 -13.89 -13.90 36.25
N PHE A 93 -13.85 -12.61 36.61
CA PHE A 93 -14.35 -12.13 37.90
C PHE A 93 -15.88 -12.21 38.02
N GLU A 94 -16.61 -12.06 36.91
CA GLU A 94 -18.07 -12.23 36.88
C GLU A 94 -18.48 -13.71 37.04
N ALA A 95 -17.69 -14.65 36.53
CA ALA A 95 -17.89 -16.09 36.70
C ALA A 95 -17.48 -16.61 38.08
N GLY A 96 -16.72 -15.82 38.84
CA GLY A 96 -16.11 -16.21 40.11
C GLY A 96 -14.77 -16.90 39.88
N ILE A 97 -13.69 -16.27 40.36
CA ILE A 97 -12.32 -16.77 40.21
C ILE A 97 -11.62 -16.80 41.57
N GLU A 98 -10.87 -17.86 41.81
CA GLU A 98 -10.02 -17.98 42.99
C GLU A 98 -8.68 -17.28 42.74
N ILE A 99 -8.32 -16.36 43.62
CA ILE A 99 -7.03 -15.66 43.60
C ILE A 99 -6.41 -15.81 44.97
N ASP A 100 -5.21 -16.38 45.03
CA ASP A 100 -4.44 -16.59 46.27
C ASP A 100 -5.22 -17.34 47.38
N GLY A 101 -6.10 -18.26 46.99
CA GLY A 101 -6.93 -19.05 47.92
C GLY A 101 -8.26 -18.39 48.31
N GLU A 102 -8.55 -17.19 47.82
CA GLU A 102 -9.81 -16.48 48.08
C GLU A 102 -10.69 -16.38 46.83
N MET A 103 -11.95 -16.81 46.95
CA MET A 103 -12.92 -16.70 45.88
C MET A 103 -13.39 -15.25 45.72
N THR A 104 -13.09 -14.68 44.55
CA THR A 104 -13.42 -13.30 44.20
C THR A 104 -14.58 -13.27 43.21
N TYR A 105 -15.60 -12.45 43.49
CA TYR A 105 -16.86 -12.40 42.73
C TYR A 105 -17.18 -11.01 42.19
N LYS A 106 -18.28 -10.94 41.43
CA LYS A 106 -18.90 -9.69 40.97
C LYS A 106 -19.16 -8.74 42.13
N GLY A 107 -18.74 -7.49 41.97
CA GLY A 107 -18.88 -6.44 42.98
C GLY A 107 -17.69 -6.29 43.94
N SER A 108 -16.71 -7.20 43.89
CA SER A 108 -15.43 -7.03 44.58
C SER A 108 -14.63 -5.83 44.06
N ALA A 109 -13.63 -5.39 44.84
CA ALA A 109 -12.71 -4.33 44.40
C ALA A 109 -11.94 -4.72 43.13
N ALA A 110 -11.49 -5.98 43.03
CA ALA A 110 -10.83 -6.52 41.85
C ALA A 110 -11.75 -6.52 40.62
N HIS A 111 -13.01 -6.92 40.77
CA HIS A 111 -14.01 -6.84 39.69
C HIS A 111 -14.21 -5.39 39.22
N LYS A 112 -14.30 -4.42 40.13
CA LYS A 112 -14.44 -3.00 39.76
C LYS A 112 -13.22 -2.47 39.00
N ALA A 113 -12.02 -2.91 39.37
CA ALA A 113 -10.80 -2.60 38.63
C ALA A 113 -10.81 -3.24 37.22
N ALA A 114 -11.24 -4.50 37.10
CA ALA A 114 -11.36 -5.18 35.82
C ALA A 114 -12.40 -4.53 34.89
N VAL A 115 -13.54 -4.07 35.43
CA VAL A 115 -14.53 -3.26 34.69
C VAL A 115 -13.89 -1.97 34.16
N THR A 116 -13.05 -1.32 34.96
CA THR A 116 -12.34 -0.11 34.50
C THR A 116 -11.38 -0.44 33.36
N GLY A 117 -10.64 -1.55 33.46
CA GLY A 117 -9.79 -2.05 32.38
C GLY A 117 -10.56 -2.33 31.09
N ASP A 118 -11.71 -2.99 31.18
CA ASP A 118 -12.58 -3.26 30.04
C ASP A 118 -13.11 -1.98 29.39
N THR A 119 -13.54 -0.99 30.18
CA THR A 119 -13.99 0.31 29.63
C THR A 119 -12.88 1.09 28.91
N VAL A 120 -11.61 0.90 29.30
CA VAL A 120 -10.46 1.45 28.57
C VAL A 120 -10.15 0.60 27.32
N GLY A 121 -10.38 -0.71 27.40
CA GLY A 121 -10.19 -1.66 26.31
C GLY A 121 -11.24 -1.59 25.20
N ASP A 122 -12.48 -1.20 25.49
CA ASP A 122 -13.58 -1.16 24.52
C ASP A 122 -13.24 -0.30 23.28
N PRO A 123 -12.73 0.95 23.41
CA PRO A 123 -12.26 1.69 22.23
C PRO A 123 -11.13 0.98 21.47
N PHE A 124 -10.27 0.22 22.15
CA PHE A 124 -9.12 -0.45 21.55
C PHE A 124 -9.55 -1.67 20.72
N LYS A 125 -10.38 -2.58 21.26
CA LYS A 125 -10.81 -3.80 20.55
C LYS A 125 -11.97 -3.57 19.57
N ASP A 126 -12.86 -2.61 19.83
CA ASP A 126 -14.10 -2.47 19.05
C ASP A 126 -14.08 -1.30 18.06
N THR A 127 -13.16 -0.34 18.24
CA THR A 127 -13.05 0.84 17.36
C THR A 127 -11.69 0.90 16.67
N SER A 128 -10.61 1.20 17.39
CA SER A 128 -9.34 1.55 16.75
C SER A 128 -8.57 0.34 16.22
N GLY A 129 -8.55 -0.77 16.96
CA GLY A 129 -7.78 -1.96 16.61
C GLY A 129 -8.22 -2.60 15.28
N PRO A 130 -9.51 -2.90 15.09
CA PRO A 130 -10.03 -3.39 13.80
C PRO A 130 -9.89 -2.35 12.68
N SER A 131 -10.13 -1.07 12.99
CA SER A 131 -10.07 0.01 11.99
C SER A 131 -8.64 0.27 11.49
N MET A 132 -7.62 0.04 12.32
CA MET A 132 -6.22 0.24 11.94
C MET A 132 -5.82 -0.62 10.74
N ASN A 133 -6.28 -1.88 10.69
CA ASN A 133 -6.03 -2.77 9.54
C ASN A 133 -6.64 -2.23 8.24
N ILE A 134 -7.81 -1.59 8.32
CA ILE A 134 -8.46 -0.98 7.15
C ILE A 134 -7.71 0.30 6.78
N LEU A 135 -7.35 1.13 7.75
CA LEU A 135 -6.63 2.39 7.54
C LEU A 135 -5.30 2.18 6.84
N ILE A 136 -4.51 1.18 7.24
CA ILE A 136 -3.25 0.82 6.58
C ILE A 136 -3.51 0.44 5.12
N LYS A 137 -4.49 -0.44 4.88
CA LYS A 137 -4.81 -0.90 3.52
C LYS A 137 -5.28 0.23 2.62
N LEU A 138 -6.13 1.13 3.13
CA LEU A 138 -6.62 2.29 2.37
C LEU A 138 -5.50 3.28 2.09
N THR A 139 -4.66 3.60 3.07
CA THR A 139 -3.50 4.48 2.90
C THR A 139 -2.57 3.94 1.82
N CYS A 140 -2.24 2.64 1.88
CA CYS A 140 -1.39 1.98 0.91
C CYS A 140 -2.02 1.90 -0.48
N LEU A 141 -3.32 1.61 -0.58
CA LEU A 141 -4.04 1.59 -1.85
C LEU A 141 -3.99 2.97 -2.53
N ILE A 142 -4.23 4.04 -1.79
CA ILE A 142 -4.18 5.41 -2.33
C ILE A 142 -2.76 5.75 -2.78
N GLY A 143 -1.74 5.41 -2.00
CA GLY A 143 -0.34 5.57 -2.40
C GLY A 143 -0.02 4.84 -3.72
N LEU A 144 -0.49 3.61 -3.87
CA LEU A 144 -0.31 2.83 -5.11
C LEU A 144 -1.06 3.43 -6.31
N VAL A 145 -2.24 4.03 -6.10
CA VAL A 145 -2.98 4.72 -7.17
C VAL A 145 -2.23 5.96 -7.65
N VAL A 146 -1.48 6.62 -6.77
CA VAL A 146 -0.70 7.83 -7.12
C VAL A 146 0.67 7.49 -7.72
N ALA A 147 1.23 6.31 -7.42
CA ALA A 147 2.56 5.91 -7.89
C ALA A 147 2.76 6.00 -9.43
N PRO A 148 1.82 5.58 -10.30
CA PRO A 148 1.97 5.72 -11.76
C PRO A 148 2.13 7.18 -12.24
N ILE A 149 1.51 8.13 -11.54
CA ILE A 149 1.59 9.57 -11.85
C ILE A 149 3.02 10.07 -11.60
N LEU A 150 3.69 9.53 -10.58
CA LEU A 150 5.08 9.82 -10.26
C LEU A 150 6.04 9.06 -11.19
N GLY A 151 5.76 7.79 -11.50
CA GLY A 151 6.57 6.94 -12.39
C GLY A 151 6.56 7.34 -13.87
N GLY A 152 5.76 8.33 -14.26
CA GLY A 152 5.73 8.84 -15.64
C GLY A 152 4.80 8.08 -16.58
N HIS A 153 3.73 7.46 -16.06
CA HIS A 153 2.67 6.87 -16.89
C HIS A 153 1.73 7.95 -17.46
N THR A 154 2.29 8.84 -18.27
CA THR A 154 1.63 9.30 -19.51
C THR A 154 2.25 8.49 -20.64
N LYS A 155 1.90 7.21 -20.69
CA LYS A 155 1.77 6.49 -21.96
C LYS A 155 0.45 5.77 -21.88
N ASP A 156 -0.30 5.95 -22.95
CA ASP A 156 -1.70 5.71 -23.14
C ASP A 156 -2.23 4.40 -22.58
N HIS A 157 -3.55 4.35 -22.43
CA HIS A 157 -4.28 3.09 -22.45
C HIS A 157 -3.98 2.32 -23.76
N THR A 158 -2.82 1.68 -23.83
CA THR A 158 -2.46 0.72 -24.87
C THR A 158 -1.84 -0.47 -24.17
N SER A 159 -2.63 -1.54 -24.14
CA SER A 159 -2.29 -2.94 -23.94
C SER A 159 -0.83 -3.26 -23.57
N VAL A 160 -0.72 -3.95 -22.43
CA VAL A 160 0.29 -4.97 -22.16
C VAL A 160 0.69 -5.70 -23.45
N ILE A 161 1.90 -5.44 -23.97
CA ILE A 161 2.59 -6.38 -24.84
C ILE A 161 4.00 -6.52 -24.27
N GLU A 162 4.29 -7.73 -23.83
CA GLU A 162 5.60 -8.20 -23.38
C GLU A 162 6.70 -7.70 -24.32
N LYS A 163 7.69 -7.00 -23.76
CA LYS A 163 8.99 -6.84 -24.43
C LYS A 163 9.73 -8.17 -24.35
N GLU A 164 9.45 -9.07 -25.28
CA GLU A 164 10.30 -10.23 -25.53
C GLU A 164 11.49 -9.75 -26.39
N VAL A 165 12.63 -9.48 -25.75
CA VAL A 165 13.88 -9.18 -26.46
C VAL A 165 14.56 -10.51 -26.76
N LYS A 166 14.46 -10.98 -28.01
CA LYS A 166 15.27 -12.11 -28.51
C LYS A 166 16.65 -11.60 -28.94
N GLU A 167 17.66 -11.90 -28.15
CA GLU A 167 19.06 -11.69 -28.50
C GLU A 167 19.51 -12.79 -29.47
N VAL A 168 19.85 -12.44 -30.72
CA VAL A 168 20.39 -13.41 -31.70
C VAL A 168 21.83 -13.03 -32.01
N LYS A 169 22.78 -13.83 -31.51
CA LYS A 169 24.21 -13.74 -31.82
C LYS A 169 24.48 -14.52 -33.12
N ILE A 170 24.81 -13.82 -34.20
CA ILE A 170 25.31 -14.46 -35.43
C ILE A 170 26.83 -14.24 -35.49
N ILE A 171 27.59 -15.33 -35.39
CA ILE A 171 29.03 -15.33 -35.66
C ILE A 171 29.19 -15.70 -37.14
N ALA A 172 29.55 -14.74 -37.97
CA ALA A 172 29.96 -14.99 -39.36
C ALA A 172 31.48 -14.82 -39.45
N SER A 173 32.18 -15.93 -39.63
CA SER A 173 33.62 -15.97 -39.89
C SER A 173 33.89 -15.94 -41.39
N ALA A 174 34.64 -14.95 -41.89
CA ALA A 174 35.54 -15.07 -43.05
C ALA A 174 36.31 -13.75 -43.32
N ASP A 175 37.35 -13.46 -42.55
CA ASP A 175 38.74 -13.29 -43.02
C ASP A 175 39.65 -12.83 -41.85
N LYS A 176 40.94 -13.17 -41.89
CA LYS A 176 41.85 -13.07 -40.75
C LYS A 176 42.10 -11.60 -40.33
N ASN A 177 41.86 -11.31 -39.03
CA ASN A 177 42.13 -10.07 -38.26
C ASN A 177 40.99 -9.04 -38.07
N VAL A 178 39.71 -9.43 -38.14
CA VAL A 178 38.59 -8.56 -37.74
C VAL A 178 37.68 -9.28 -36.76
N GLU A 179 37.47 -8.71 -35.57
CA GLU A 179 36.40 -9.10 -34.64
C GLU A 179 35.19 -8.19 -34.92
N GLU A 180 34.12 -8.77 -35.45
CA GLU A 180 32.87 -8.08 -35.75
C GLU A 180 31.74 -8.56 -34.83
N GLU A 181 31.14 -7.64 -34.07
CA GLU A 181 29.97 -7.91 -33.24
C GLU A 181 28.77 -7.13 -33.80
N ASN A 182 27.79 -7.87 -34.32
CA ASN A 182 26.59 -7.31 -34.94
C ASN A 182 25.39 -7.43 -33.98
N VAL A 183 24.84 -6.30 -33.54
CA VAL A 183 23.66 -6.24 -32.64
C VAL A 183 22.47 -5.66 -33.39
N LYS A 184 21.39 -6.42 -33.52
CA LYS A 184 20.15 -5.98 -34.18
C LYS A 184 19.08 -5.63 -33.15
N VAL A 185 18.53 -4.42 -33.22
CA VAL A 185 17.45 -3.95 -32.33
C VAL A 185 16.20 -3.66 -33.15
N LEU A 186 15.14 -4.43 -32.93
CA LEU A 186 13.82 -4.18 -33.53
C LEU A 186 12.99 -3.24 -32.65
N ILE A 187 12.51 -2.14 -33.22
CA ILE A 187 11.63 -1.18 -32.53
C ILE A 187 10.34 -1.07 -33.35
N LYS A 188 9.23 -1.56 -32.78
CA LYS A 188 7.90 -1.44 -33.40
C LYS A 188 7.28 -0.13 -32.89
N ASN A 189 7.10 0.85 -33.78
CA ASN A 189 6.38 2.09 -33.43
C ASN A 189 4.87 1.91 -33.68
N GLU A 190 4.07 2.69 -32.95
CA GLU A 190 2.60 2.58 -32.84
C GLU A 190 1.81 2.88 -34.14
N ASP A 191 2.46 3.33 -35.21
CA ASP A 191 1.82 3.67 -36.49
C ASP A 191 1.76 2.51 -37.52
N GLY A 192 2.11 1.29 -37.12
CA GLY A 192 2.04 0.11 -38.00
C GLY A 192 3.20 -0.04 -38.99
N GLU A 193 4.14 0.90 -39.04
CA GLU A 193 5.40 0.76 -39.77
C GLU A 193 6.46 -0.02 -38.96
N LYS A 194 7.02 -1.07 -39.57
CA LYS A 194 8.11 -1.87 -38.99
C LYS A 194 9.44 -1.19 -39.32
N ASN A 195 10.13 -0.65 -38.31
CA ASN A 195 11.48 -0.12 -38.44
C ASN A 195 12.46 -0.95 -37.59
N ALA A 196 13.63 -1.28 -38.14
CA ALA A 196 14.69 -1.98 -37.43
C ALA A 196 15.96 -1.14 -37.42
N THR A 197 16.57 -0.98 -36.25
CA THR A 197 17.86 -0.31 -36.11
C THR A 197 18.94 -1.37 -35.96
N VAL A 198 19.85 -1.44 -36.93
CA VAL A 198 21.00 -2.35 -36.90
C VAL A 198 22.21 -1.57 -36.42
N ILE A 199 22.85 -2.06 -35.36
CA ILE A 199 24.07 -1.47 -34.80
C ILE A 199 25.20 -2.47 -35.07
N THR A 200 26.12 -2.10 -35.95
CA THR A 200 27.32 -2.88 -36.25
C THR A 200 28.49 -2.24 -35.54
N THR A 201 29.14 -3.02 -34.66
CA THR A 201 30.38 -2.59 -34.01
C THR A 201 31.53 -3.40 -34.57
N THR A 202 32.44 -2.73 -35.26
CA THR A 202 33.62 -3.36 -35.87
C THR A 202 34.86 -2.90 -35.11
N THR A 203 35.64 -3.85 -34.60
CA THR A 203 36.89 -3.55 -33.89
C THR A 203 38.07 -3.97 -34.77
N VAL A 204 38.88 -3.00 -35.19
CA VAL A 204 40.10 -3.25 -35.97
C VAL A 204 41.29 -2.64 -35.24
N ASN A 205 42.28 -3.47 -34.88
CA ASN A 205 43.52 -3.06 -34.20
C ASN A 205 43.32 -2.17 -32.96
N GLY A 206 42.30 -2.47 -32.13
CA GLY A 206 42.05 -1.78 -30.86
C GLY A 206 41.31 -0.44 -30.97
N LYS A 207 40.90 0.00 -32.16
CA LYS A 207 39.94 1.10 -32.35
C LYS A 207 38.55 0.52 -32.66
N LYS A 208 37.55 1.03 -31.94
CA LYS A 208 36.13 0.68 -32.11
C LYS A 208 35.47 1.65 -33.08
N ASP A 209 34.86 1.13 -34.13
CA ASP A 209 34.00 1.89 -35.04
C ASP A 209 32.56 1.39 -34.89
N VAL A 210 31.61 2.31 -34.72
CA VAL A 210 30.20 1.99 -34.49
C VAL A 210 29.37 2.59 -35.61
N LYS A 211 28.70 1.73 -36.37
CA LYS A 211 27.81 2.13 -37.46
C LYS A 211 26.37 1.83 -37.07
N VAL A 212 25.52 2.85 -37.15
CA VAL A 212 24.09 2.74 -36.87
C VAL A 212 23.34 2.94 -38.17
N GLU A 213 22.54 1.95 -38.56
CA GLU A 213 21.73 1.99 -39.77
C GLU A 213 20.26 1.72 -39.43
N THR A 214 19.37 2.61 -39.88
CA THR A 214 17.92 2.49 -39.64
C THR A 214 17.26 2.00 -40.91
N LEU A 215 16.64 0.83 -40.84
CA LEU A 215 15.95 0.19 -41.96
C LEU A 215 14.43 0.30 -41.75
N SER A 216 13.70 0.69 -42.78
CA SER A 216 12.24 0.85 -42.74
C SER A 216 11.53 -0.05 -43.74
N GLY A 217 10.40 -0.64 -43.35
CA GLY A 217 9.51 -1.40 -44.24
C GLY A 217 10.02 -2.79 -44.64
N ASN A 218 9.89 -3.15 -45.92
CA ASN A 218 10.11 -4.52 -46.45
C ASN A 218 11.51 -5.12 -46.15
N GLN A 219 12.50 -4.28 -45.84
CA GLN A 219 13.84 -4.72 -45.48
C GLN A 219 13.91 -5.37 -44.08
N VAL A 220 12.95 -5.08 -43.20
CA VAL A 220 12.83 -5.68 -41.87
C VAL A 220 12.32 -7.12 -41.93
N GLU A 221 11.42 -7.43 -42.87
CA GLU A 221 10.88 -8.80 -43.03
C GLU A 221 11.92 -9.78 -43.58
N ALA A 222 12.82 -9.32 -44.45
CA ALA A 222 13.94 -10.12 -44.93
C ALA A 222 14.98 -10.44 -43.84
N LEU A 223 15.03 -9.63 -42.77
CA LEU A 223 15.95 -9.81 -41.63
C LEU A 223 15.40 -10.75 -40.54
N ILE A 224 14.09 -10.90 -40.44
CA ILE A 224 13.43 -11.79 -39.47
C ILE A 224 13.40 -13.24 -39.98
N ASN A 225 13.36 -13.45 -41.30
CA ASN A 225 13.23 -14.77 -41.94
C ASN A 225 14.58 -15.42 -42.32
N LYS A 226 15.70 -14.95 -41.76
CA LYS A 226 17.05 -15.45 -42.05
C LYS A 226 17.78 -15.77 -40.75
#